data_AF-A0A845RFI4-F1
#
_entry.id   AF-A0A845RFI4-F1
#
_cell.length_a   1.000
_cell.length_b   1.000
_cell.length_c   1.000
_cell.angle_alpha   90.00
_cell.angle_beta   90.00
_cell.angle_gamma   90.00
#
_symmetry.space_group_name_H-M   'P 1'
#
loop_
_entity.id
_entity.type
_entity.pdbx_description
1 polymer ?
#
loop_
_entity_poly.entity_id
_entity_poly.type
_entity_poly.pdbx_seq_one_letter_code
_entity_poly.pdbx_strand_id
1 'polypeptide(L)'
;MPCQKNTTCATAYFDKGYTPYCRVINMEKLREYAAVCTIGSVGYSAIEVLWRGFTHWTMALAGGVGFLLLYLADLRMAGRSLVEKCAAGCALLTSVEFVFGVVVNKLCRMHVWDYSRRKGNLLGQICPFYCLLWFLLCIPVMPFSSLVRERLCPSRANSQLAA
;
A
#
# COMPACT_ATOMS: atom_id res chain seq x y z
N MET A 1 28.29 3.56 -32.34
CA MET A 1 27.32 2.70 -33.07
C MET A 1 27.87 1.27 -33.09
N PRO A 2 27.05 0.20 -33.09
CA PRO A 2 25.61 0.13 -32.80
C PRO A 2 25.18 -1.02 -31.87
N CYS A 3 24.08 -0.83 -31.13
CA CYS A 3 23.06 -1.89 -30.98
C CYS A 3 21.71 -1.20 -30.79
N GLN A 4 21.13 -0.78 -31.91
CA GLN A 4 19.70 -0.55 -32.02
C GLN A 4 19.02 -1.89 -32.23
N LYS A 5 18.03 -2.23 -31.38
CA LYS A 5 16.82 -2.96 -31.78
C LYS A 5 15.61 -2.47 -30.96
N ASN A 6 14.79 -1.66 -31.66
CA ASN A 6 13.33 -1.63 -31.66
C ASN A 6 12.56 -1.23 -30.39
N THR A 7 12.24 0.06 -30.28
CA THR A 7 10.93 0.54 -29.78
C THR A 7 10.47 1.74 -30.60
N THR A 8 10.33 1.56 -31.92
CA THR A 8 9.77 2.55 -32.83
C THR A 8 8.24 2.47 -32.81
N CYS A 9 7.57 3.01 -31.78
CA CYS A 9 6.14 3.38 -31.88
C CYS A 9 5.60 4.18 -30.67
N ALA A 10 6.30 5.22 -30.19
CA ALA A 10 5.77 6.05 -29.09
C ALA A 10 5.91 7.57 -29.29
N THR A 11 6.20 8.02 -30.51
CA THR A 11 6.37 9.45 -30.84
C THR A 11 5.11 10.14 -31.38
N ALA A 12 3.93 9.51 -31.32
CA ALA A 12 2.73 10.04 -31.98
C ALA A 12 1.48 10.25 -31.09
N TYR A 13 1.61 10.30 -29.75
CA TYR A 13 0.45 10.50 -28.85
C TYR A 13 0.64 11.62 -27.82
N PHE A 14 1.41 12.65 -28.19
CA PHE A 14 1.20 14.01 -27.72
C PHE A 14 -0.09 14.51 -28.39
N ASP A 15 -1.25 14.57 -27.70
CA ASP A 15 -2.20 15.71 -27.83
C ASP A 15 -3.56 15.60 -27.10
N LYS A 16 -3.97 14.45 -26.56
CA LYS A 16 -5.32 14.36 -25.94
C LYS A 16 -5.27 13.66 -24.60
N GLY A 17 -5.45 14.44 -23.53
CA GLY A 17 -5.34 14.08 -22.12
C GLY A 17 -6.31 13.00 -21.62
N TYR A 18 -6.18 11.77 -22.13
CA TYR A 18 -6.76 10.56 -21.55
C TYR A 18 -5.99 9.35 -22.10
N THR A 19 -5.04 8.81 -21.34
CA THR A 19 -4.23 7.67 -21.80
C THR A 19 -4.96 6.34 -21.52
N PRO A 20 -5.08 5.45 -22.52
CA PRO A 20 -5.79 4.19 -22.41
C PRO A 20 -5.00 3.18 -21.56
N TYR A 21 -5.73 2.50 -20.70
CA TYR A 21 -5.27 1.57 -19.68
C TYR A 21 -4.87 0.21 -20.29
N CYS A 22 -3.76 0.13 -21.02
CA CYS A 22 -3.18 -1.16 -21.43
C CYS A 22 -2.00 -1.48 -20.50
N ARG A 23 -2.30 -2.14 -19.38
CA ARG A 23 -1.36 -2.46 -18.30
C ARG A 23 -0.45 -3.63 -18.70
N VAL A 24 0.55 -3.38 -19.54
CA VAL A 24 1.73 -4.27 -19.60
C VAL A 24 2.41 -4.16 -18.23
N ILE A 25 2.48 -5.26 -17.47
CA ILE A 25 3.22 -5.30 -16.20
C ILE A 25 4.70 -5.18 -16.57
N ASN A 26 5.22 -3.95 -16.52
CA ASN A 26 6.63 -3.70 -16.76
C ASN A 26 7.43 -4.21 -15.56
N MET A 27 8.54 -4.92 -15.78
CA MET A 27 9.35 -5.53 -14.71
C MET A 27 9.81 -4.49 -13.66
N GLU A 28 10.02 -3.25 -14.09
CA GLU A 28 10.33 -2.12 -13.21
C GLU A 28 9.20 -1.81 -12.21
N LYS A 29 7.93 -1.84 -12.65
CA LYS A 29 6.78 -1.65 -11.76
C LYS A 29 6.58 -2.81 -10.80
N LEU A 30 6.89 -4.03 -11.25
CA LEU A 30 6.84 -5.20 -10.38
C LEU A 30 7.87 -5.07 -9.25
N ARG A 31 9.09 -4.63 -9.57
CA ARG A 31 10.13 -4.35 -8.57
C ARG A 31 9.73 -3.25 -7.60
N GLU A 32 9.11 -2.18 -8.09
CA GLU A 32 8.57 -1.09 -7.27
C GLU A 32 7.51 -1.62 -6.27
N TYR A 33 6.50 -2.34 -6.75
CA TYR A 33 5.46 -2.90 -5.89
C TYR A 33 6.00 -3.93 -4.91
N ALA A 34 6.97 -4.76 -5.32
CA ALA A 34 7.64 -5.70 -4.42
C ALA A 34 8.42 -4.97 -3.31
N ALA A 35 9.12 -3.88 -3.64
CA ALA A 35 9.82 -3.05 -2.65
C ALA A 35 8.83 -2.42 -1.65
N VAL A 36 7.74 -1.84 -2.15
CA VAL A 36 6.65 -1.29 -1.32
C VAL A 36 6.08 -2.37 -0.40
N CYS A 37 5.71 -3.55 -0.92
CA CYS A 37 5.23 -4.67 -0.10
C CYS A 37 6.23 -5.09 0.98
N THR A 38 7.52 -5.11 0.65
CA THR A 38 8.58 -5.50 1.61
C THR A 38 8.70 -4.46 2.73
N ILE A 39 8.69 -3.16 2.39
CA ILE A 39 8.68 -2.06 3.37
C ILE A 39 7.44 -2.18 4.28
N GLY A 40 6.27 -2.42 3.68
CA GLY A 40 5.01 -2.61 4.42
C GLY A 40 5.06 -3.81 5.37
N SER A 41 5.58 -4.94 4.91
CA SER A 41 5.67 -6.17 5.70
C SER A 41 6.59 -5.98 6.90
N VAL A 42 7.80 -5.44 6.68
CA VAL A 42 8.78 -5.18 7.74
C VAL A 42 8.27 -4.12 8.71
N GLY A 43 7.72 -3.01 8.20
CA GLY A 43 7.22 -1.92 9.02
C GLY A 43 6.06 -2.35 9.90
N TYR A 44 5.09 -3.09 9.33
CA TYR A 44 3.98 -3.65 10.10
C TYR A 44 4.45 -4.64 11.16
N SER A 45 5.30 -5.61 10.78
CA SER A 45 5.83 -6.59 11.72
C SER A 45 6.63 -5.93 12.86
N ALA A 46 7.38 -4.86 12.59
CA ALA A 46 8.06 -4.11 13.64
C ALA A 46 7.08 -3.46 14.61
N ILE A 47 6.03 -2.78 14.11
CA ILE A 47 4.98 -2.20 14.94
C ILE A 47 4.28 -3.28 15.78
N GLU A 48 3.97 -4.43 15.18
CA GLU A 48 3.30 -5.54 15.86
C GLU A 48 4.18 -6.16 16.94
N VAL A 49 5.48 -6.36 16.67
CA VAL A 49 6.43 -6.87 17.66
C VAL A 49 6.60 -5.87 18.82
N LEU A 50 6.64 -4.56 18.54
CA LEU A 50 6.68 -3.55 19.59
C LEU A 50 5.39 -3.53 20.44
N TRP A 51 4.23 -3.83 19.85
CA TRP A 51 2.94 -3.81 20.55
C TRP A 51 2.60 -5.11 21.30
N ARG A 52 2.92 -6.28 20.72
CA ARG A 52 2.53 -7.62 21.21
C ARG A 52 3.69 -8.53 21.58
N GLY A 53 4.93 -8.18 21.20
CA GLY A 53 6.14 -8.99 21.44
C GLY A 53 6.40 -10.08 20.40
N PHE A 54 5.46 -10.40 19.52
CA PHE A 54 5.61 -11.42 18.46
C PHE A 54 4.75 -11.07 17.24
N THR A 55 5.13 -11.58 16.07
CA THR A 55 4.40 -11.43 14.80
C THR A 55 4.25 -12.80 14.13
N HIS A 56 3.11 -13.06 13.51
CA HIS A 56 2.93 -14.24 12.68
C HIS A 56 3.27 -13.92 11.22
N TRP A 57 3.81 -14.88 10.47
CA TRP A 57 4.15 -14.68 9.05
C TRP A 57 2.94 -14.24 8.20
N THR A 58 1.72 -14.66 8.56
CA THR A 58 0.48 -14.20 7.91
C THR A 58 0.20 -12.71 8.15
N MET A 59 0.67 -12.17 9.27
CA MET A 59 0.52 -10.76 9.63
C MET A 59 1.52 -9.88 8.90
N ALA A 60 2.74 -10.38 8.68
CA ALA A 60 3.71 -9.74 7.78
C ALA A 60 3.11 -9.59 6.36
N LEU A 61 2.44 -10.63 5.86
CA LEU A 61 1.72 -10.57 4.58
C LEU A 61 0.58 -9.55 4.60
N ALA A 62 -0.21 -9.50 5.67
CA ALA A 62 -1.28 -8.51 5.83
C ALA A 62 -0.73 -7.08 5.80
N GLY A 63 0.40 -6.82 6.48
CA GLY A 63 1.11 -5.55 6.47
C GLY A 63 1.62 -5.14 5.09
N GLY A 64 2.23 -6.08 4.35
CA GLY A 64 2.70 -5.85 2.99
C GLY A 64 1.58 -5.53 2.00
N VAL A 65 0.47 -6.28 2.06
CA VAL A 65 -0.72 -6.02 1.23
C VAL A 65 -1.38 -4.70 1.63
N GLY A 66 -1.52 -4.44 2.93
CA GLY A 66 -2.08 -3.20 3.46
C GLY A 66 -1.33 -1.98 2.97
N PHE A 67 -0.01 -1.93 3.13
CA PHE A 67 0.79 -0.80 2.68
C PHE A 67 0.81 -0.64 1.15
N LEU A 68 0.81 -1.75 0.39
CA LEU A 68 0.67 -1.68 -1.07
C LEU A 68 -0.66 -1.03 -1.47
N LEU A 69 -1.76 -1.40 -0.83
CA LEU A 69 -3.07 -0.78 -1.11
C LEU A 69 -3.09 0.70 -0.74
N LEU A 70 -2.46 1.10 0.37
CA LEU A 70 -2.30 2.51 0.72
C LEU A 70 -1.48 3.27 -0.33
N TYR A 71 -0.39 2.68 -0.81
CA TYR A 71 0.45 3.26 -1.87
C TYR A 71 -0.34 3.48 -3.16
N LEU A 72 -1.12 2.48 -3.59
CA LEU A 72 -1.98 2.58 -4.76
C LEU A 72 -3.11 3.61 -4.57
N ALA A 73 -3.68 3.69 -3.36
CA ALA A 73 -4.69 4.69 -3.03
C ALA A 73 -4.11 6.11 -3.08
N ASP A 74 -2.91 6.33 -2.52
CA ASP A 74 -2.22 7.61 -2.57
C ASP A 74 -1.92 8.04 -4.02
N LEU A 75 -1.48 7.11 -4.88
CA LEU A 75 -1.31 7.36 -6.32
C LEU A 75 -2.63 7.76 -6.99
N ARG A 76 -3.73 7.05 -6.69
CA ARG A 76 -5.04 7.31 -7.30
C ARG A 76 -5.65 8.64 -6.83
N MET A 77 -5.29 9.07 -5.63
CA MET A 77 -5.82 10.24 -4.94
C MET A 77 -4.79 11.38 -4.83
N ALA A 78 -3.78 11.44 -5.70
CA ALA A 78 -2.68 12.39 -5.60
C ALA A 78 -3.11 13.87 -5.41
N GLY A 79 -4.25 14.28 -5.97
CA GLY A 79 -4.83 15.63 -5.85
C GLY A 79 -5.88 15.82 -4.74
N ARG A 80 -6.06 14.86 -3.83
CA ARG A 80 -7.04 14.93 -2.73
C ARG A 80 -6.38 15.35 -1.42
N SER A 81 -7.20 15.86 -0.49
CA SER A 81 -6.73 16.26 0.84
C SER A 81 -6.19 15.06 1.64
N LEU A 82 -5.29 15.34 2.60
CA LEU A 82 -4.73 14.29 3.47
C LEU A 82 -5.83 13.54 4.23
N VAL A 83 -6.88 14.24 4.66
CA VAL A 83 -8.00 13.64 5.39
C VAL A 83 -8.77 12.64 4.51
N GLU A 84 -9.06 12.98 3.25
CA GLU A 84 -9.69 12.05 2.31
C GLU A 84 -8.82 10.81 2.09
N LYS A 85 -7.50 10.99 1.94
CA LYS A 85 -6.56 9.88 1.80
C LYS A 85 -6.55 8.99 3.04
N CYS A 86 -6.50 9.57 4.24
CA CYS A 86 -6.54 8.83 5.50
C CYS A 86 -7.86 8.08 5.69
N ALA A 87 -8.99 8.68 5.30
CA ALA A 87 -10.30 8.02 5.36
C ALA A 87 -10.34 6.81 4.41
N ALA A 88 -9.89 6.97 3.17
CA ALA A 88 -9.79 5.86 2.22
C ALA A 88 -8.82 4.78 2.68
N GLY A 89 -7.65 5.17 3.20
CA GLY A 89 -6.64 4.26 3.73
C GLY A 89 -7.13 3.46 4.93
N CYS A 90 -7.85 4.12 5.84
CA CYS A 90 -8.49 3.47 6.99
C CYS A 90 -9.50 2.39 6.54
N ALA A 91 -10.35 2.72 5.56
CA ALA A 91 -11.31 1.75 5.01
C ALA A 91 -10.59 0.55 4.35
N LEU A 92 -9.50 0.79 3.62
CA LEU A 92 -8.69 -0.26 3.01
C LEU A 92 -8.02 -1.16 4.06
N LEU A 93 -7.37 -0.58 5.07
CA LEU A 93 -6.73 -1.35 6.15
C LEU A 93 -7.75 -2.18 6.94
N THR A 94 -8.91 -1.59 7.26
CA THR A 94 -9.99 -2.32 7.94
C THR A 94 -10.53 -3.46 7.09
N SER A 95 -10.59 -3.28 5.76
CA SER A 95 -10.99 -4.35 4.83
C SER A 95 -9.94 -5.47 4.78
N VAL A 96 -8.65 -5.14 4.74
CA VAL A 96 -7.55 -6.12 4.81
C VAL A 96 -7.60 -6.88 6.13
N GLU A 97 -7.74 -6.17 7.25
CA GLU A 97 -7.87 -6.77 8.59
C GLU A 97 -9.04 -7.74 8.65
N PHE A 98 -10.21 -7.37 8.10
CA PHE A 98 -11.36 -8.26 8.06
C PHE A 98 -11.11 -9.52 7.20
N VAL A 99 -10.59 -9.35 5.98
CA VAL A 99 -10.32 -10.47 5.07
C VAL A 99 -9.28 -11.42 5.65
N PHE A 100 -8.16 -10.90 6.13
CA PHE A 100 -7.15 -11.71 6.79
C PHE A 100 -7.68 -12.36 8.06
N GLY A 101 -8.51 -11.67 8.85
CA GLY A 101 -9.15 -12.25 10.02
C GLY A 101 -10.07 -13.42 9.67
N VAL A 102 -10.89 -13.29 8.63
CA VAL A 102 -11.72 -14.41 8.15
C VAL A 102 -10.84 -15.56 7.64
N VAL A 103 -9.85 -15.29 6.78
CA VAL A 103 -8.99 -16.34 6.22
C VAL A 103 -8.17 -17.03 7.30
N VAL A 104 -7.45 -16.28 8.11
CA VAL A 104 -6.50 -16.81 9.08
C VAL A 104 -7.19 -17.36 10.33
N ASN A 105 -8.17 -16.63 10.87
CA ASN A 105 -8.82 -17.03 12.13
C ASN A 105 -10.05 -17.92 11.92
N LYS A 106 -10.82 -17.77 10.83
CA LYS A 106 -12.01 -18.62 10.60
C LYS A 106 -11.69 -19.83 9.72
N LEU A 107 -10.99 -19.66 8.60
CA LEU A 107 -10.68 -20.79 7.71
C LEU A 107 -9.51 -21.61 8.26
N CYS A 108 -8.38 -20.97 8.55
CA CYS A 108 -7.18 -21.67 9.02
C CYS A 108 -7.18 -21.96 10.54
N ARG A 109 -8.17 -21.42 11.29
CA ARG A 109 -8.31 -21.59 12.75
C ARG A 109 -7.02 -21.27 13.53
N MET A 110 -6.23 -20.32 13.05
CA MET A 110 -4.94 -19.98 13.66
C MET A 110 -5.08 -19.06 14.88
N HIS A 111 -6.26 -18.46 15.09
CA HIS A 111 -6.58 -17.60 16.24
C HIS A 111 -5.49 -16.54 16.55
N VAL A 112 -4.97 -15.89 15.51
CA VAL A 112 -3.88 -14.92 15.58
C VAL A 112 -4.29 -13.65 16.34
N TRP A 113 -5.57 -13.28 16.26
CA TRP A 113 -6.19 -12.27 17.13
C TRP A 113 -7.67 -12.57 17.40
N ASP A 114 -8.19 -11.99 18.49
CA ASP A 114 -9.59 -12.09 18.86
C ASP A 114 -10.10 -10.75 19.43
N TYR A 115 -11.02 -10.11 18.71
CA TYR A 115 -11.69 -8.88 19.14
C TYR A 115 -13.13 -9.12 19.62
N SER A 116 -13.54 -10.37 19.82
CA SER A 116 -14.93 -10.71 20.23
C SER A 116 -15.35 -10.05 21.55
N ARG A 117 -14.38 -9.74 22.43
CA ARG A 117 -14.62 -9.06 23.72
C ARG A 117 -14.63 -7.53 23.62
N ARG A 118 -14.38 -6.94 22.44
CA ARG A 118 -14.41 -5.49 22.23
C ARG A 118 -15.80 -5.04 21.79
N LYS A 119 -16.27 -3.90 22.32
CA LYS A 119 -17.58 -3.33 21.95
C LYS A 119 -17.61 -2.94 20.47
N GLY A 120 -18.67 -3.30 19.77
CA GLY A 120 -18.86 -2.99 18.35
C GLY A 120 -18.00 -3.82 17.39
N ASN A 121 -17.42 -4.93 17.84
CA ASN A 121 -16.67 -5.82 16.95
C ASN A 121 -17.58 -6.47 15.90
N LEU A 122 -17.04 -6.71 14.71
CA LEU A 122 -17.68 -7.50 13.66
C LEU A 122 -16.95 -8.84 13.54
N LEU A 123 -17.66 -9.94 13.80
CA LEU A 123 -17.18 -11.33 13.78
C LEU A 123 -15.93 -11.60 14.64
N GLY A 124 -15.65 -10.74 15.63
CA GLY A 124 -14.41 -10.76 16.40
C GLY A 124 -13.15 -10.45 15.60
N GLN A 125 -13.27 -9.96 14.35
CA GLN A 125 -12.13 -9.75 13.44
C GLN A 125 -11.74 -8.29 13.28
N ILE A 126 -12.71 -7.38 13.27
CA ILE A 126 -12.47 -5.92 13.25
C ILE A 126 -13.25 -5.26 14.39
N CYS A 127 -12.80 -4.10 14.84
CA CYS A 127 -13.61 -3.25 15.73
C CYS A 127 -13.33 -1.75 15.51
N PRO A 128 -14.26 -0.86 15.92
CA PRO A 128 -14.13 0.58 15.71
C PRO A 128 -12.86 1.18 16.33
N PHE A 129 -12.38 0.60 17.43
CA PHE A 129 -11.15 1.03 18.09
C PHE A 129 -9.92 0.85 17.19
N TYR A 130 -9.77 -0.32 16.56
CA TYR A 130 -8.66 -0.55 15.63
C TYR A 130 -8.82 0.22 14.32
N CYS A 131 -10.06 0.39 13.84
CA CYS A 131 -10.37 1.28 12.73
C CYS A 131 -9.86 2.71 12.99
N LEU A 132 -10.08 3.26 14.19
CA LEU A 132 -9.53 4.56 14.58
C LEU A 132 -8.00 4.56 14.62
N LEU A 133 -7.37 3.51 15.15
CA LEU A 133 -5.91 3.38 15.13
C LEU A 133 -5.36 3.33 13.70
N TRP A 134 -6.02 2.64 12.77
CA TRP A 134 -5.65 2.61 11.36
C TRP A 134 -5.77 4.00 10.72
N PHE A 135 -6.81 4.76 11.05
CA PHE A 135 -6.95 6.14 10.60
C PHE A 135 -5.79 7.02 11.11
N LEU A 136 -5.44 6.92 12.40
CA LEU A 136 -4.32 7.66 12.98
C LEU A 136 -2.98 7.24 12.37
N LEU A 137 -2.80 5.94 12.09
CA LEU A 137 -1.61 5.42 11.43
C LEU A 137 -1.48 5.93 9.99
N CYS A 138 -2.60 6.16 9.29
CA CYS A 138 -2.56 6.73 7.94
C CYS A 138 -1.97 8.16 7.92
N ILE A 139 -2.06 8.92 9.01
CA ILE A 139 -1.56 10.31 9.06
C ILE A 139 -0.06 10.41 8.74
N PRO A 140 0.85 9.67 9.41
CA PRO A 140 2.27 9.65 9.03
C PRO A 140 2.56 8.76 7.82
N VAL A 141 1.76 7.71 7.58
CA VAL A 141 2.01 6.74 6.51
C VAL A 141 1.74 7.32 5.11
N MET A 142 0.76 8.21 4.95
CA MET A 142 0.45 8.82 3.65
C MET A 142 1.58 9.74 3.14
N PRO A 143 2.14 10.68 3.93
CA PRO A 143 3.35 11.42 3.56
C PRO A 143 4.55 10.50 3.32
N PHE A 144 4.73 9.47 4.15
CA PHE A 144 5.81 8.50 3.97
C PHE A 144 5.69 7.76 2.64
N SER A 145 4.48 7.32 2.27
CA SER A 145 4.19 6.71 0.96
C SER A 145 4.55 7.66 -0.20
N SER A 146 4.22 8.95 -0.07
CA SER A 146 4.62 9.96 -1.05
C SER A 146 6.15 10.13 -1.15
N LEU A 147 6.87 10.09 -0.02
CA LEU A 147 8.33 10.13 -0.01
C LEU A 147 8.96 8.88 -0.66
N VAL A 148 8.41 7.70 -0.35
CA VAL A 148 8.84 6.43 -0.97
C VAL A 148 8.65 6.49 -2.48
N ARG A 149 7.51 7.04 -2.95
CA ARG A 149 7.26 7.27 -4.38
C ARG A 149 8.33 8.15 -5.01
N GLU A 150 8.67 9.28 -4.40
CA GLU A 150 9.68 10.21 -4.92
C GLU A 150 11.07 9.55 -5.03
N ARG A 151 11.41 8.63 -4.12
CA ARG A 151 12.68 7.91 -4.14
C ARG A 151 12.71 6.75 -5.14
N LEU A 152 11.60 6.05 -5.32
CA LEU A 152 11.51 4.92 -6.26
C LEU A 152 11.30 5.40 -7.70
N CYS A 153 10.64 6.53 -7.89
CA CYS A 153 10.42 7.17 -9.19
C CYS A 153 10.76 8.67 -9.08
N PRO A 154 12.05 9.05 -9.05
CA PRO A 154 12.43 10.45 -9.10
C PRO A 154 11.87 11.08 -10.37
N SER A 155 11.08 12.15 -10.21
CA SER A 155 10.67 12.99 -11.34
C SER A 155 11.93 13.36 -12.12
N ARG A 156 11.94 13.07 -13.43
CA ARG A 156 12.96 13.54 -14.40
C ARG A 156 13.13 15.08 -14.44
N ALA A 157 12.46 15.82 -13.56
CA ALA A 157 12.55 17.27 -13.42
C ALA A 157 13.91 17.75 -12.91
N ASN A 158 14.65 16.94 -12.14
CA ASN A 158 15.97 17.35 -11.62
C ASN A 158 17.13 17.13 -12.61
N SER A 159 16.88 16.57 -13.79
CA SER A 159 17.91 16.39 -14.83
C SER A 159 18.12 17.63 -15.70
N GLN A 160 17.24 18.62 -15.63
CA GLN A 160 17.27 19.83 -16.46
C GLN A 160 17.89 21.05 -15.74
N LEU A 161 18.18 20.96 -14.42
CA LEU A 161 18.91 22.00 -13.67
C LEU A 161 20.41 21.70 -13.50
N ALA A 162 20.89 20.57 -14.03
CA ALA A 162 22.28 20.12 -13.89
C ALA A 162 23.02 20.02 -15.25
N ALA A 163 22.48 20.64 -16.31
CA ALA A 163 23.06 20.69 -17.65
C ALA A 163 23.23 22.14 -18.11
#